data_AF-X1B1C9-F1
#
_entry.id   AF-X1B1C9-F1
#
_cell.length_a   1.000
_cell.length_b   1.000
_cell.length_c   1.000
_cell.angle_alpha   90.00
_cell.angle_beta   90.00
_cell.angle_gamma   90.00
#
_symmetry.space_group_name_H-M   'P 1'
#
loop_
_entity.id
_entity.type
_entity.pdbx_description
1 polymer ?
#
loop_
_entity_poly.entity_id
_entity_poly.type
_entity_poly.pdbx_seq_one_letter_code
_entity_poly.pdbx_strand_id
1 'polypeptide(L)' 'MALKKYVYFFGEGKKEMKKLLGGKGADLSEMTNMGLPVPYG' A
#
# COMPACT_ATOMS: atom_id res chain seq x y z
N MET A 1 24.22 1.35 2.46
CA MET A 1 23.09 0.45 2.14
C MET A 1 21.81 1.16 2.56
N ALA A 2 20.80 1.24 1.69
CA ALA A 2 19.51 1.82 2.07
C ALA A 2 18.81 0.89 3.07
N LEU A 3 18.23 1.46 4.15
CA LEU A 3 17.49 0.70 5.15
C LEU A 3 16.26 0.07 4.47
N LYS A 4 16.10 -1.25 4.56
CA LYS A 4 14.95 -1.93 3.97
C LYS A 4 13.69 -1.61 4.79
N LYS A 5 12.66 -1.07 4.13
CA LYS A 5 11.36 -0.78 4.75
C LYS A 5 10.46 -2.02 4.65
N TYR A 6 9.93 -2.45 5.80
CA TYR A 6 9.12 -3.68 5.93
C TYR A 6 7.62 -3.43 6.09
N VAL A 7 7.23 -2.24 6.55
CA VAL A 7 5.83 -1.85 6.80
C VAL A 7 5.54 -0.58 6.02
N TYR A 8 4.39 -0.53 5.37
CA TYR A 8 3.95 0.58 4.53
C TYR A 8 2.53 0.95 4.94
N PHE A 9 2.27 2.24 5.14
CA PHE A 9 0.90 2.73 5.19
C PHE A 9 0.25 2.58 3.82
N PHE A 10 -1.07 2.44 3.75
CA PHE A 10 -1.82 2.31 2.50
C PHE A 10 -1.55 3.49 1.55
N GLY A 11 -1.38 4.72 2.08
CA GLY A 11 -1.00 5.89 1.27
C GLY A 11 0.41 5.87 0.69
N GLU A 12 1.26 4.92 1.10
CA GLU A 12 2.61 4.73 0.58
C GLU A 12 2.69 3.58 -0.44
N GLY A 13 1.63 2.78 -0.54
CA GLY A 13 1.52 1.67 -1.47
C GLY A 13 0.86 2.06 -2.78
N LYS A 14 0.84 1.14 -3.74
CA LYS A 14 0.11 1.26 -5.02
C LYS A 14 -0.11 -0.11 -5.66
N LYS A 15 -0.98 -0.16 -6.67
CA LYS A 15 -1.37 -1.39 -7.37
C LYS A 15 -0.18 -2.20 -7.90
N GLU A 16 0.91 -1.55 -8.31
CA GLU A 16 2.09 -2.20 -8.87
C GLU A 16 2.91 -2.95 -7.81
N MET A 17 2.71 -2.63 -6.51
CA MET A 17 3.44 -3.23 -5.40
C MET A 17 2.87 -4.59 -4.97
N LYS A 18 2.07 -5.27 -5.80
CA LYS A 18 1.47 -6.60 -5.51
C LYS A 18 2.49 -7.66 -5.08
N LYS A 19 3.71 -7.63 -5.63
CA LYS A 19 4.78 -8.55 -5.23
C LYS A 19 5.29 -8.33 -3.81
N LEU A 20 5.14 -7.11 -3.27
CA LEU A 20 5.61 -6.71 -1.95
C LEU A 20 4.50 -6.71 -0.89
N LEU A 21 3.33 -6.17 -1.24
CA LEU A 21 2.19 -5.96 -0.34
C LEU A 21 1.12 -7.07 -0.45
N GLY A 22 1.26 -7.97 -1.44
CA GLY A 22 0.21 -8.89 -1.84
C GLY A 22 -0.93 -8.20 -2.59
N GLY A 23 -1.90 -8.99 -3.05
CA GLY A 23 -3.07 -8.48 -3.78
C GLY A 23 -3.90 -7.50 -2.95
N LYS A 24 -4.33 -7.93 -1.75
CA LYS A 24 -5.18 -7.13 -0.86
C LYS A 24 -4.52 -5.81 -0.41
N GLY A 25 -3.26 -5.86 -0.01
CA GLY A 25 -2.54 -4.65 0.43
C GLY A 25 -2.36 -3.64 -0.69
N ALA A 26 -2.04 -4.11 -1.90
CA ALA A 26 -1.94 -3.25 -3.08
C ALA A 26 -3.30 -2.65 -3.49
N ASP A 27 -4.38 -3.43 -3.42
CA ASP A 27 -5.72 -2.95 -3.74
C ASP A 27 -6.22 -1.92 -2.68
N LEU A 28 -5.98 -2.14 -1.39
CA LEU A 28 -6.28 -1.16 -0.32
C LEU A 28 -5.49 0.14 -0.48
N SER A 29 -4.22 0.03 -0.88
CA SER A 29 -3.38 1.19 -1.17
C SER A 29 -3.91 1.99 -2.37
N GLU A 30 -4.31 1.29 -3.44
CA GLU A 30 -4.94 1.92 -4.61
C GLU A 30 -6.24 2.65 -4.22
N MET A 31 -7.11 2.02 -3.42
CA MET A 31 -8.33 2.65 -2.92
C MET A 31 -8.06 3.90 -2.08
N THR A 32 -7.06 3.84 -1.20
CA THR A 32 -6.64 4.97 -0.36
C THR A 32 -6.14 6.13 -1.22
N ASN A 33 -5.31 5.85 -2.24
CA ASN A 33 -4.79 6.87 -3.15
C ASN A 33 -5.88 7.50 -4.05
N MET A 34 -6.95 6.75 -4.35
CA MET A 34 -8.13 7.27 -5.06
C MET A 34 -9.03 8.15 -4.17
N GLY A 35 -8.74 8.28 -2.88
CA GLY A 35 -9.53 9.06 -1.93
C GLY A 35 -10.82 8.38 -1.47
N LEU A 36 -10.92 7.06 -1.63
CA LEU A 36 -12.04 6.30 -1.07
C LEU A 36 -11.93 6.24 0.47
N PRO A 37 -13.05 6.16 1.19
CA PRO A 37 -13.06 6.05 2.65
C PRO A 37 -12.59 4.65 3.07
N VAL A 38 -11.27 4.45 3.11
CA VAL A 38 -10.60 3.25 3.61
C VAL A 38 -10.18 3.52 5.06
N PRO A 39 -10.44 2.60 6.01
CA PRO A 39 -9.90 2.71 7.36
C PRO A 39 -8.37 2.82 7.35
N TYR A 40 -7.82 3.61 8.27
CA TYR A 40 -6.37 3.80 8.34
C TYR A 40 -5.62 2.48 8.52
N GLY A 41 -4.51 2.36 7.79
CA GLY A 41 -3.61 1.22 7.76
C GLY A 41 -2.48 1.47 6.80
#